data_AF-A0A7W0U6Y9-F1
#
_entry.id   AF-A0A7W0U6Y9-F1
#
_cell.length_a   1.000
_cell.length_b   1.000
_cell.length_c   1.000
_cell.angle_alpha   90.00
_cell.angle_beta   90.00
_cell.angle_gamma   90.00
#
_symmetry.space_group_name_H-M   'P 1'
#
loop_
_entity.id
_entity.type
_entity.pdbx_description
1 polymer ?
#
loop_
_entity_poly.entity_id
_entity_poly.type
_entity_poly.pdbx_seq_one_letter_code
_entity_poly.pdbx_strand_id
1 'polypeptide(L)'
;MRVHARLGGEMLRSEPQSLRITAMVAEWERWTGLAFRKSGQYAFPRGLAPVWIDREADLGTYFEPGVWMRHRLHTGGDPNATR
;
A
#
# COMPACT_ATOMS: atom_id res chain seq x y z
N MET A 1 1.53 8.93 -7.68
CA MET A 1 1.48 8.29 -9.01
C MET A 1 1.76 9.24 -10.19
N ARG A 2 0.90 10.24 -10.46
CA ARG A 2 1.10 11.18 -11.59
C ARG A 2 2.46 11.89 -11.58
N VAL A 3 2.96 12.29 -10.41
CA VAL A 3 4.29 12.89 -10.24
C VAL A 3 5.40 11.95 -10.73
N HIS A 4 5.41 10.68 -10.30
CA HIS A 4 6.43 9.72 -10.74
C HIS A 4 6.42 9.56 -12.26
N ALA A 5 5.23 9.43 -12.88
CA ALA A 5 5.13 9.33 -14.33
C ALA A 5 5.66 10.59 -15.06
N ARG A 6 5.36 11.79 -14.56
CA ARG A 6 5.85 13.06 -15.13
C ARG A 6 7.37 13.22 -15.01
N LEU A 7 7.99 12.63 -13.99
CA LEU A 7 9.44 12.63 -13.80
C LEU A 7 10.14 11.50 -14.58
N GLY A 8 9.46 10.86 -15.54
CA GLY A 8 10.02 9.79 -16.36
C GLY A 8 9.96 8.40 -15.73
N GLY A 9 9.20 8.25 -14.64
CA GLY A 9 8.94 6.95 -14.02
C GLY A 9 8.06 6.07 -14.90
N GLU A 10 8.54 4.86 -15.18
CA GLU A 10 7.81 3.85 -15.95
C GLU A 10 7.10 2.88 -15.01
N MET A 11 5.78 2.70 -15.21
CA MET A 11 5.02 1.73 -14.45
C MET A 11 5.36 0.32 -14.94
N LEU A 12 5.78 -0.56 -14.03
CA LEU A 12 6.13 -1.94 -14.36
C LEU A 12 4.94 -2.89 -14.15
N ARG A 13 4.36 -2.90 -12.95
CA ARG A 13 3.23 -3.76 -12.60
C ARG A 13 2.42 -3.24 -11.42
N SER A 14 1.16 -3.64 -11.36
CA SER A 14 0.36 -3.60 -10.13
C SER A 14 0.78 -4.72 -9.17
N GLU A 15 0.73 -4.45 -7.88
CA GLU A 15 1.02 -5.40 -6.81
C GLU A 15 -0.11 -5.37 -5.77
N PRO A 16 -1.12 -6.23 -5.87
CA PRO A 16 -2.25 -6.24 -4.95
C PRO A 16 -1.88 -6.50 -3.49
N GLN A 17 -0.75 -7.17 -3.24
CA GLN A 17 -0.27 -7.51 -1.89
C GLN A 17 1.08 -6.84 -1.59
N SER A 18 1.16 -5.52 -1.80
CA SER A 18 2.42 -4.78 -1.68
C SER A 18 2.87 -4.58 -0.24
N LEU A 19 1.92 -4.34 0.67
CA LEU A 19 2.19 -4.19 2.10
C LEU A 19 1.11 -4.94 2.89
N ARG A 20 1.53 -5.77 3.84
CA ARG A 20 0.64 -6.46 4.76
C ARG A 20 0.61 -5.75 6.10
N ILE A 21 -0.59 -5.43 6.56
CA ILE A 21 -0.85 -4.89 7.90
C ILE A 21 -1.74 -5.89 8.63
N THR A 22 -1.29 -6.35 9.80
CA THR A 22 -2.05 -7.24 10.68
C THR A 22 -2.16 -6.60 12.06
N ALA A 23 -3.36 -6.58 12.63
CA ALA A 23 -3.63 -6.00 13.94
C ALA A 23 -4.88 -6.64 14.56
N MET A 24 -5.14 -6.39 15.85
CA MET A 24 -6.34 -6.88 16.53
C MET A 24 -7.60 -6.28 15.92
N VAL A 25 -8.74 -6.99 16.00
CA VAL A 25 -10.01 -6.44 15.48
C VAL A 25 -10.35 -5.09 16.15
N ALA A 26 -10.13 -4.97 17.46
CA ALA A 26 -10.36 -3.71 18.18
C ALA A 26 -9.51 -2.53 17.67
N GLU A 27 -8.30 -2.79 17.17
CA GLU A 27 -7.46 -1.75 16.56
C GLU A 27 -8.02 -1.32 15.21
N TRP A 28 -8.45 -2.28 14.39
CA TRP A 28 -9.12 -2.01 13.14
C TRP A 28 -10.42 -1.22 13.34
N GLU A 29 -11.24 -1.58 14.33
CA GLU A 29 -12.47 -0.85 14.66
C GLU A 29 -12.16 0.60 15.07
N ARG A 30 -11.11 0.80 15.88
CA ARG A 30 -10.63 2.15 16.25
C ARG A 30 -10.14 2.96 15.06
N TRP A 31 -9.38 2.35 14.14
CA TRP A 31 -8.83 3.06 12.99
C TRP A 31 -9.88 3.41 11.93
N THR A 32 -10.83 2.51 11.73
CA THR A 32 -11.83 2.62 10.65
C THR A 32 -13.14 3.25 11.12
N GLY A 33 -13.45 3.20 12.42
CA GLY A 33 -14.75 3.57 12.98
C GLY A 33 -15.87 2.58 12.66
N LEU A 34 -15.55 1.40 12.11
CA LEU A 34 -16.51 0.35 11.80
C LEU A 34 -16.58 -0.68 12.92
N ALA A 35 -17.70 -1.39 13.01
CA ALA A 35 -17.85 -2.55 13.88
C ALA A 35 -17.77 -3.84 13.05
N PHE A 36 -16.80 -4.71 13.35
CA PHE A 36 -16.57 -5.95 12.60
C PHE A 36 -17.12 -7.15 13.38
N ARG A 37 -18.42 -7.43 13.20
CA ARG A 37 -19.13 -8.43 14.02
C ARG A 37 -18.91 -9.88 13.60
N LYS A 38 -18.53 -10.12 12.36
CA LYS A 38 -18.36 -11.46 11.76
C LYS A 38 -17.06 -11.52 10.97
N SER A 39 -16.48 -12.71 10.85
CA SER A 39 -15.36 -12.92 9.93
C SER A 39 -15.78 -12.61 8.49
N GLY A 40 -14.86 -12.06 7.69
CA GLY A 40 -15.13 -11.71 6.30
C GLY A 40 -14.36 -10.48 5.79
N GLN A 41 -14.63 -10.11 4.55
CA GLN A 41 -14.04 -8.92 3.93
C GLN A 41 -14.91 -7.68 4.18
N TYR A 42 -14.29 -6.59 4.61
CA TYR A 42 -14.96 -5.32 4.83
C TYR A 42 -14.26 -4.20 4.06
N ALA A 43 -15.01 -3.47 3.25
CA ALA A 43 -14.57 -2.18 2.74
C ALA A 43 -14.62 -1.15 3.88
N PHE A 44 -13.63 -0.27 3.95
CA PHE A 44 -13.57 0.78 4.95
C PHE A 44 -13.16 2.12 4.33
N PRO A 45 -13.48 3.25 4.98
CA PRO A 45 -13.18 4.57 4.43
C PRO A 45 -11.69 4.74 4.11
N ARG A 46 -11.40 5.19 2.88
CA ARG A 46 -10.04 5.38 2.33
C ARG A 46 -9.22 4.10 2.12
N GLY A 47 -9.77 2.92 2.43
CA GLY A 47 -9.14 1.65 2.08
C GLY A 47 -9.11 1.44 0.58
N LEU A 48 -7.94 1.10 0.03
CA LEU A 48 -7.79 0.78 -1.41
C LEU A 48 -8.22 -0.66 -1.75
N ALA A 49 -8.42 -1.48 -0.72
CA ALA A 49 -8.93 -2.85 -0.81
C ALA A 49 -9.66 -3.19 0.52
N PRO A 50 -10.42 -4.29 0.58
CA PRO A 50 -11.04 -4.74 1.83
C PRO A 50 -10.02 -5.22 2.86
N VAL A 51 -10.33 -5.04 4.15
CA VAL A 51 -9.67 -5.77 5.24
C VAL A 51 -10.36 -7.13 5.42
N TRP A 52 -9.58 -8.21 5.57
CA TRP A 52 -10.09 -9.50 6.03
C TRP A 52 -10.12 -9.52 7.56
N ILE A 53 -11.28 -9.75 8.14
CA ILE A 53 -11.47 -9.94 9.57
C ILE A 53 -11.64 -11.42 9.86
N ASP A 54 -10.92 -11.91 10.85
CA ASP A 54 -11.08 -13.22 11.45
C ASP A 54 -11.47 -13.04 12.93
N ARG A 55 -12.72 -13.40 13.26
CA ARG A 55 -13.24 -13.33 14.63
C ARG A 55 -12.80 -14.49 15.51
N GLU A 56 -12.43 -15.63 14.93
CA GLU A 56 -11.94 -16.77 15.70
C GLU A 56 -10.51 -16.49 16.18
N ALA A 57 -9.68 -15.90 15.33
CA ALA A 57 -8.33 -15.48 15.67
C ALA A 57 -8.22 -14.08 16.32
N ASP A 58 -9.32 -13.32 16.33
CA ASP A 58 -9.39 -11.90 16.75
C ASP A 58 -8.42 -10.96 16.03
N LEU A 59 -8.18 -11.22 14.73
CA LEU A 59 -7.25 -10.46 13.89
C LEU A 59 -7.91 -9.90 12.64
N GLY A 60 -7.46 -8.72 12.22
CA GLY A 60 -7.69 -8.17 10.89
C GLY A 60 -6.40 -8.14 10.07
N THR A 61 -6.46 -8.55 8.81
CA THR A 61 -5.37 -8.46 7.84
C THR A 61 -5.78 -7.62 6.64
N TYR A 62 -5.02 -6.58 6.35
CA TYR A 62 -5.18 -5.73 5.17
C TYR A 62 -3.94 -5.83 4.29
N PHE A 63 -4.17 -5.94 2.99
CA PHE A 63 -3.14 -5.77 1.99
C PHE A 63 -3.34 -4.44 1.27
N GLU A 64 -2.38 -3.53 1.42
CA GLU A 64 -2.38 -2.29 0.65
C GLU A 64 -1.89 -2.58 -0.78
N PRO A 65 -2.72 -2.33 -1.80
CA PRO A 65 -2.30 -2.45 -3.19
C PRO A 65 -1.26 -1.38 -3.51
N GLY A 66 -0.19 -1.80 -4.18
CA GLY A 66 0.88 -0.95 -4.66
C GLY A 66 1.08 -1.07 -6.17
N VAL A 67 2.01 -0.28 -6.68
CA VAL A 67 2.44 -0.27 -8.08
C VAL A 67 3.94 -0.05 -8.12
N TRP A 68 4.63 -0.89 -8.87
CA TRP A 68 6.06 -0.77 -9.06
C TRP A 68 6.36 0.23 -10.18
N MET A 69 7.25 1.17 -9.88
CA MET A 69 7.71 2.21 -10.80
C MET A 69 9.22 2.12 -10.94
N ARG A 70 9.72 2.14 -12.18
CA ARG A 70 11.15 2.23 -12.47
C ARG A 70 11.52 3.67 -12.80
N HIS A 71 12.49 4.20 -12.09
CA HIS A 71 13.16 5.46 -12.44
C HIS A 71 14.56 5.15 -12.96
N ARG A 72 14.97 5.84 -14.03
CA ARG A 72 16.37 5.85 -14.43
C ARG A 72 17.09 6.84 -13.53
N LEU A 73 18.09 6.38 -12.80
CA LEU A 73 18.97 7.29 -12.08
C LEU A 73 19.74 8.11 -13.12
N HIS A 74 19.50 9.42 -13.15
CA HIS A 74 20.41 10.30 -13.87
C HIS A 74 21.70 10.31 -13.09
N THR A 75 22.73 9.70 -13.66
CA THR A 75 24.09 10.00 -13.23
C THR A 75 24.33 11.43 -13.68
N GLY A 76 24.28 12.39 -12.75
CA GLY A 76 24.79 13.73 -13.05
C GLY A 76 26.23 13.54 -13.50
N GLY A 77 26.52 13.84 -14.76
CA GLY A 77 27.91 14.01 -15.17
C GLY A 77 28.49 15.08 -14.28
N ASP A 78 29.56 14.75 -13.56
CA ASP A 78 30.25 15.71 -12.71
C ASP A 78 30.71 16.88 -13.61
N PRO A 79 30.19 18.10 -13.44
CA PRO A 79 30.64 19.25 -14.23
C PRO A 79 32.10 19.64 -13.91
N ASN A 80 32.74 18.98 -12.92
CA ASN A 80 34.10 19.24 -12.48
C ASN A 80 35.08 18.09 -12.76
N ALA A 81 34.71 17.12 -13.61
CA ALA A 81 35.67 16.15 -14.16
C ALA A 81 36.68 16.92 -15.04
N THR A 82 37.79 17.29 -14.40
CA THR A 82 38.86 18.12 -14.97
C THR A 82 39.50 17.44 -16.18
N ARG A 83 39.79 18.28 -17.18
CA ARG A 83 40.59 18.01 -18.39
C ARG A 83 41.90 17.28 -18.13
#